data_AF-A0A960XN71-F1
#
_entry.id   AF-A0A960XN71-F1
#
_cell.length_a   1.000
_cell.length_b   1.000
_cell.length_c   1.000
_cell.angle_alpha   90.00
_cell.angle_beta   90.00
_cell.angle_gamma   90.00
#
_symmetry.space_group_name_H-M   'P 1'
#
loop_
_entity.id
_entity.type
_entity.pdbx_description
1 polymer ?
#
loop_
_entity_poly.entity_id
_entity_poly.type
_entity_poly.pdbx_seq_one_letter_code
_entity_poly.pdbx_strand_id
1 'polypeptide(L)'
;KAVFDHRTGFREISVMQEESGTPEPTHVLARGAYDAPRNESTLVSRNTPACLPPLDEDGSMNRASLARWLTDPAHPLFARVTVNRLWQEFFGRGLVATPDDFGSQGAWPSHPELLDWLARDFVTSGYDVKRLCRQLVLSSTYRQSSRAATWVCERDPDNLWLARYSARRLTAEQLRDAALAYSGLLDRSMGGPPVSPYQPKGL
;
A
#
# COMPACT_ATOMS: atom_id res chain seq x y z
N LYS A 1 -26.30 -24.56 2.25
CA LYS A 1 -25.16 -25.38 2.73
C LYS A 1 -23.90 -24.55 2.57
N ALA A 2 -23.20 -24.00 3.56
CA ALA A 2 -23.38 -23.89 5.01
C ALA A 2 -22.98 -22.45 5.37
N VAL A 3 -23.69 -21.84 6.32
CA VAL A 3 -23.45 -20.46 6.78
C VAL A 3 -22.25 -20.47 7.72
N PHE A 4 -21.32 -19.55 7.48
CA PHE A 4 -20.04 -19.41 8.17
C PHE A 4 -20.20 -19.24 9.69
N ASP A 5 -19.80 -20.25 10.45
CA ASP A 5 -19.57 -20.16 11.90
C ASP A 5 -18.16 -19.60 12.14
N HIS A 6 -18.10 -18.40 12.70
CA HIS A 6 -16.90 -17.57 12.89
C HIS A 6 -16.25 -17.79 14.27
N ARG A 7 -16.71 -18.79 15.04
CA ARG A 7 -16.27 -19.03 16.43
C ARG A 7 -15.10 -19.99 16.59
N THR A 8 -14.75 -20.75 15.57
CA THR A 8 -13.53 -21.58 15.58
C THR A 8 -12.44 -20.85 14.81
N GLY A 9 -11.37 -20.46 15.49
CA GLY A 9 -10.21 -19.81 14.87
C GLY A 9 -9.82 -20.51 13.57
N PHE A 10 -9.52 -19.73 12.53
CA PHE A 10 -9.22 -20.19 11.17
C PHE A 10 -8.36 -21.46 11.18
N ARG A 11 -9.00 -22.64 11.05
CA ARG A 11 -8.30 -23.94 10.95
C ARG A 11 -7.79 -24.20 9.54
N GLU A 12 -8.38 -23.53 8.56
CA GLU A 12 -8.00 -23.63 7.15
C GLU A 12 -7.94 -22.21 6.57
N ILE A 13 -6.77 -21.87 6.03
CA ILE A 13 -6.55 -20.64 5.29
C ILE A 13 -6.60 -21.05 3.82
N SER A 14 -7.54 -20.50 3.04
CA SER A 14 -7.53 -20.70 1.59
C SER A 14 -6.23 -20.12 1.03
N VAL A 15 -5.30 -20.99 0.65
CA VAL A 15 -4.07 -20.57 -0.03
C VAL A 15 -4.36 -20.58 -1.53
N MET A 16 -4.04 -19.47 -2.20
CA MET A 16 -4.06 -19.44 -3.64
C MET A 16 -2.92 -20.32 -4.16
N GLN A 17 -3.24 -21.57 -4.51
CA GLN A 17 -2.28 -22.47 -5.14
C GLN A 17 -2.07 -22.04 -6.59
N GLU A 18 -0.86 -22.25 -7.09
CA GLU A 18 -0.62 -22.11 -8.51
C GLU A 18 -1.33 -23.22 -9.27
N GLU A 19 -1.91 -22.87 -10.41
CA GLU A 19 -2.64 -23.80 -11.25
C GLU A 19 -1.72 -24.94 -11.70
N SER A 20 -2.11 -26.16 -11.36
CA SER A 20 -1.36 -27.36 -11.74
C SER A 20 -1.61 -27.68 -13.22
N GLY A 21 -0.61 -27.47 -14.08
CA GLY A 21 -0.70 -27.77 -15.51
C GLY A 21 0.25 -26.92 -16.36
N THR A 22 0.16 -27.06 -17.69
CA THR A 22 0.80 -26.14 -18.63
C THR A 22 0.07 -24.80 -18.63
N PRO A 23 0.77 -23.66 -18.41
CA PRO A 23 0.14 -22.34 -18.46
C PRO A 23 -0.52 -22.11 -19.81
N GLU A 24 -1.71 -21.49 -19.82
CA GLU A 24 -2.31 -21.05 -21.07
C GLU A 24 -1.42 -19.99 -21.76
N PRO A 25 -1.18 -20.12 -23.08
CA PRO A 25 -0.35 -19.17 -23.82
C PRO A 25 -0.99 -17.79 -23.81
N THR A 26 -0.26 -16.80 -23.30
CA THR A 26 -0.69 -15.40 -23.24
C THR A 26 0.02 -14.62 -24.34
N HIS A 27 -0.71 -13.78 -25.07
CA HIS A 27 -0.18 -12.99 -26.17
C HIS A 27 -0.36 -11.48 -25.95
N VAL A 28 0.58 -10.68 -26.43
CA VAL A 28 0.43 -9.22 -26.52
C VAL A 28 -0.64 -8.90 -27.56
N LEU A 29 -1.72 -8.24 -27.14
CA LEU A 29 -2.83 -7.87 -28.01
C LEU A 29 -2.52 -6.57 -28.75
N ALA A 30 -2.78 -6.54 -30.06
CA ALA A 30 -2.70 -5.33 -30.86
C ALA A 30 -3.79 -4.33 -30.40
N ARG A 31 -3.39 -3.29 -29.67
CA ARG A 31 -4.30 -2.28 -29.08
C ARG A 31 -5.41 -2.87 -28.19
N GLY A 32 -5.14 -4.01 -27.54
CA GLY A 32 -6.12 -4.66 -26.66
C GLY A 32 -7.26 -5.39 -27.39
N ALA A 33 -7.21 -5.52 -28.72
CA ALA A 33 -8.20 -6.29 -29.47
C ALA A 33 -8.04 -7.80 -29.20
N TYR A 34 -9.09 -8.43 -28.68
CA TYR A 34 -9.07 -9.84 -28.23
C TYR A 34 -8.98 -10.85 -29.40
N ASP A 35 -9.44 -10.42 -30.57
CA ASP A 35 -9.50 -11.14 -31.85
C ASP A 35 -8.26 -10.90 -32.73
N ALA A 36 -7.32 -10.08 -32.27
CA ALA A 36 -6.07 -9.86 -32.99
C ALA A 36 -5.31 -11.19 -33.23
N PRO A 37 -4.63 -11.34 -34.38
CA PRO A 37 -3.88 -12.56 -34.68
C PRO A 37 -2.83 -12.86 -33.61
N ARG A 38 -2.87 -14.09 -33.07
CA ARG A 38 -1.91 -14.60 -32.09
C ARG A 38 -0.88 -15.48 -32.80
N ASN A 39 0.38 -15.15 -32.62
CA ASN A 39 1.52 -15.81 -33.26
C ASN A 39 2.69 -15.92 -32.27
N GLU A 40 3.76 -16.62 -32.65
CA GLU A 40 4.93 -16.80 -31.79
C GLU A 40 5.58 -15.49 -31.38
N SER A 41 5.55 -14.45 -32.23
CA SER A 41 6.13 -13.15 -31.91
C SER A 41 5.32 -12.32 -30.91
N THR A 42 4.05 -12.66 -30.68
CA THR A 42 3.21 -12.02 -29.65
C THR A 42 3.17 -12.81 -28.35
N LEU A 43 3.72 -14.03 -28.30
CA LEU A 43 3.72 -14.87 -27.11
C LEU A 43 4.54 -14.23 -25.98
N VAL A 44 3.98 -14.21 -24.77
CA VAL A 44 4.60 -13.65 -23.58
C VAL A 44 4.97 -14.78 -22.62
N SER A 45 6.25 -14.85 -22.26
CA SER A 45 6.72 -15.70 -21.17
C SER A 45 6.62 -14.97 -19.84
N ARG A 46 6.52 -15.73 -18.75
CA ARG A 46 6.59 -15.17 -17.39
C ARG A 46 7.99 -14.61 -17.18
N ASN A 47 8.12 -13.30 -16.99
CA ASN A 47 9.38 -12.66 -16.66
C ASN A 47 9.18 -11.36 -15.88
N THR A 48 10.23 -10.86 -15.25
CA THR A 48 10.26 -9.53 -14.64
C THR A 48 10.65 -8.47 -15.69
N PRO A 49 10.28 -7.19 -15.47
CA PRO A 49 10.71 -6.11 -16.36
C PRO A 49 12.24 -6.01 -16.43
N ALA A 50 12.80 -5.89 -17.64
CA ALA A 50 14.24 -5.88 -17.88
C ALA A 50 15.00 -4.70 -17.23
N CYS A 51 14.29 -3.63 -16.83
CA CYS A 51 14.87 -2.50 -16.12
C CYS A 51 15.05 -2.74 -14.60
N LEU A 52 14.53 -3.85 -14.08
CA LEU A 52 14.66 -4.27 -12.69
C LEU A 52 15.62 -5.46 -12.59
N PRO A 53 16.10 -5.80 -11.38
CA PRO A 53 16.93 -6.99 -11.20
C PRO A 53 16.24 -8.22 -11.79
N PRO A 54 16.97 -9.11 -12.48
CA PRO A 54 16.40 -10.34 -12.99
C PRO A 54 15.86 -11.19 -11.83
N LEU A 55 14.81 -11.96 -12.10
CA LEU A 55 14.36 -13.00 -11.18
C LEU A 55 15.31 -14.19 -11.34
N ASP A 56 15.98 -14.60 -10.25
CA ASP A 56 16.89 -15.76 -10.29
C ASP A 56 16.17 -17.00 -10.81
N GLU A 57 16.80 -17.69 -11.78
CA GLU A 57 16.22 -18.80 -12.54
C GLU A 57 16.19 -20.13 -11.77
N ASP A 58 16.63 -20.17 -10.52
CA ASP A 58 16.77 -21.39 -9.70
C ASP A 58 15.42 -22.06 -9.33
N GLY A 59 14.29 -21.60 -9.89
CA GLY A 59 12.99 -22.23 -9.71
C GLY A 59 11.97 -21.88 -10.81
N SER A 60 10.81 -22.55 -10.75
CA SER A 60 9.67 -22.25 -11.61
C SER A 60 9.22 -20.79 -11.45
N MET A 61 9.15 -20.03 -12.55
CA MET A 61 8.63 -18.66 -12.62
C MET A 61 7.17 -18.61 -12.18
N ASN A 62 6.96 -18.45 -10.88
CA ASN A 62 5.67 -18.51 -10.23
C ASN A 62 5.38 -17.36 -9.28
N ARG A 63 4.15 -17.28 -8.78
CA ARG A 63 3.73 -16.24 -7.83
C ARG A 63 4.60 -16.22 -6.56
N ALA A 64 5.04 -17.38 -6.07
CA ALA A 64 5.90 -17.44 -4.88
C ALA A 64 7.31 -16.89 -5.15
N SER A 65 7.88 -17.18 -6.32
CA SER A 65 9.17 -16.62 -6.76
C SER A 65 9.08 -15.11 -6.97
N LEU A 66 7.99 -14.63 -7.60
CA LEU A 66 7.73 -13.21 -7.77
C LEU A 66 7.59 -12.49 -6.42
N ALA A 67 6.89 -13.09 -5.46
CA ALA A 67 6.74 -12.53 -4.11
C ALA A 67 8.10 -12.41 -3.41
N ARG A 68 8.93 -13.47 -3.43
CA ARG A 68 10.27 -13.45 -2.85
C ARG A 68 11.16 -12.38 -3.47
N TRP A 69 11.14 -12.28 -4.80
CA TRP A 69 11.90 -11.26 -5.55
C TRP A 69 11.44 -9.83 -5.27
N LEU A 70 10.12 -9.62 -5.18
CA LEU A 70 9.57 -8.30 -4.87
C LEU A 70 9.96 -7.85 -3.45
N THR A 71 9.99 -8.80 -2.51
CA THR A 71 10.41 -8.56 -1.12
C THR A 71 11.89 -8.81 -0.89
N ASP A 72 12.71 -8.89 -1.95
CA ASP A 72 14.15 -9.05 -1.79
C ASP A 72 14.75 -7.74 -1.23
N PRO A 73 15.66 -7.78 -0.24
CA PRO A 73 16.31 -6.59 0.30
C PRO A 73 17.06 -5.74 -0.75
N ALA A 74 17.53 -6.34 -1.84
CA ALA A 74 18.19 -5.67 -2.95
C ALA A 74 17.18 -5.08 -3.96
N HIS A 75 15.90 -5.41 -3.86
CA HIS A 75 14.88 -4.89 -4.77
C HIS A 75 14.73 -3.35 -4.57
N PRO A 76 14.94 -2.52 -5.61
CA PRO A 76 15.13 -1.09 -5.44
C PRO A 76 13.86 -0.30 -5.08
N LEU A 77 12.67 -0.79 -5.44
CA LEU A 77 11.43 0.01 -5.36
C LEU A 77 10.51 -0.37 -4.20
N PHE A 78 10.32 -1.67 -3.94
CA PHE A 78 9.31 -2.19 -3.01
C PHE A 78 9.28 -1.45 -1.66
N ALA A 79 10.43 -1.36 -0.97
CA ALA A 79 10.49 -0.69 0.33
C ALA A 79 10.16 0.81 0.23
N ARG A 80 10.70 1.51 -0.78
CA ARG A 80 10.46 2.95 -1.00
C ARG A 80 8.99 3.24 -1.31
N VAL A 81 8.37 2.44 -2.18
CA VAL A 81 6.97 2.57 -2.56
C VAL A 81 6.07 2.32 -1.35
N THR A 82 6.30 1.24 -0.61
CA THR A 82 5.49 0.91 0.58
C THR A 82 5.60 1.98 1.65
N VAL A 83 6.82 2.45 1.96
CA VAL A 83 7.04 3.55 2.90
C VAL A 83 6.32 4.82 2.46
N ASN A 84 6.41 5.18 1.18
CA ASN A 84 5.75 6.38 0.67
C ASN A 84 4.23 6.30 0.74
N ARG A 85 3.64 5.13 0.46
CA ARG A 85 2.19 4.91 0.58
C ARG A 85 1.73 5.06 2.02
N LEU A 86 2.46 4.46 2.97
CA LEU A 86 2.15 4.61 4.40
C LEU A 86 2.35 6.05 4.88
N TRP A 87 3.43 6.71 4.44
CA TRP A 87 3.64 8.12 4.68
C TRP A 87 2.46 8.96 4.19
N GLN A 88 2.02 8.74 2.95
CA GLN A 88 0.88 9.44 2.37
C GLN A 88 -0.41 9.23 3.17
N GLU A 89 -0.66 8.05 3.73
CA GLU A 89 -1.83 7.79 4.57
C GLU A 89 -1.82 8.66 5.85
N PHE A 90 -0.65 8.83 6.48
CA PHE A 90 -0.53 9.62 7.71
C PHE A 90 -0.45 11.14 7.47
N PHE A 91 0.17 11.57 6.37
CA PHE A 91 0.50 12.98 6.10
C PHE A 91 -0.33 13.59 4.94
N GLY A 92 -1.18 12.79 4.28
CA GLY A 92 -2.03 13.19 3.14
C GLY A 92 -1.28 13.29 1.80
N ARG A 93 0.02 13.56 1.82
CA ARG A 93 0.89 13.64 0.65
C ARG A 93 2.13 12.77 0.86
N GLY A 94 2.47 11.95 -0.14
CA GLY A 94 3.71 11.18 -0.15
C GLY A 94 4.95 12.07 -0.22
N LEU A 95 6.10 11.54 0.21
CA LEU A 95 7.40 12.13 -0.09
C LEU A 95 7.63 12.19 -1.60
N VAL A 96 7.18 11.16 -2.32
CA VAL A 96 6.93 11.17 -3.76
C VAL A 96 5.44 11.40 -3.98
N ALA A 97 5.10 12.48 -4.68
CA ALA A 97 3.72 12.91 -4.86
C ALA A 97 2.90 12.01 -5.80
N THR A 98 3.58 11.22 -6.64
CA THR A 98 2.99 10.27 -7.60
C THR A 98 3.17 8.84 -7.08
N PRO A 99 2.29 8.33 -6.19
CA PRO A 99 2.47 7.01 -5.58
C PRO A 99 2.40 5.85 -6.58
N ASP A 100 1.83 6.08 -7.76
CA ASP A 100 1.69 5.10 -8.84
C ASP A 100 2.80 5.21 -9.89
N ASP A 101 3.67 6.22 -9.80
CA ASP A 101 4.81 6.40 -10.69
C ASP A 101 6.07 6.79 -9.88
N PHE A 102 6.91 5.80 -9.65
CA PHE A 102 8.21 5.93 -8.96
C PHE A 102 9.38 5.97 -9.95
N GLY A 103 9.11 6.13 -11.25
CA GLY A 103 10.09 6.16 -12.31
C GLY A 103 10.42 7.57 -12.80
N SER A 104 10.95 7.67 -14.02
CA SER A 104 11.33 8.93 -14.66
C SER A 104 10.15 9.84 -15.02
N GLN A 105 8.93 9.30 -15.03
CA GLN A 105 7.69 10.03 -15.27
C GLN A 105 7.01 10.48 -13.96
N GLY A 106 7.53 10.01 -12.82
CA GLY A 106 7.07 10.38 -11.49
C GLY A 106 7.65 11.70 -10.98
N ALA A 107 7.08 12.20 -9.88
CA ALA A 107 7.62 13.32 -9.14
C ALA A 107 8.90 12.90 -8.38
N TRP A 108 9.87 13.82 -8.30
CA TRP A 108 11.03 13.61 -7.45
C TRP A 108 10.63 13.60 -5.96
N PRO A 109 11.30 12.79 -5.11
CA PRO A 109 11.07 12.81 -3.68
C PRO A 109 11.37 14.21 -3.11
N SER A 110 10.48 14.76 -2.28
CA SER A 110 10.73 16.01 -1.57
C SER A 110 11.89 15.89 -0.57
N HIS A 111 12.02 14.73 0.06
CA HIS A 111 13.08 14.39 1.02
C HIS A 111 13.68 13.03 0.69
N PRO A 112 14.61 12.93 -0.29
CA PRO A 112 15.16 11.66 -0.75
C PRO A 112 15.91 10.90 0.34
N GLU A 113 16.70 11.61 1.17
CA GLU A 113 17.44 10.98 2.26
C GLU A 113 16.52 10.38 3.33
N LEU A 114 15.40 11.05 3.64
CA LEU A 114 14.40 10.55 4.58
C LEU A 114 13.71 9.30 4.03
N LEU A 115 13.33 9.33 2.75
CA LEU A 115 12.72 8.17 2.08
C LEU A 115 13.67 6.97 2.10
N ASP A 116 14.94 7.19 1.75
CA ASP A 116 15.96 6.14 1.74
C ASP A 116 16.26 5.59 3.14
N TRP A 117 16.26 6.46 4.16
CA TRP A 117 16.46 6.05 5.54
C TRP A 117 15.29 5.20 6.05
N LEU A 118 14.05 5.64 5.81
CA LEU A 118 12.84 4.89 6.18
C LEU A 118 12.75 3.55 5.42
N ALA A 119 13.11 3.54 4.13
CA ALA A 119 13.10 2.31 3.33
C ALA A 119 14.14 1.30 3.85
N ARG A 120 15.35 1.76 4.20
CA ARG A 120 16.39 0.90 4.81
C ARG A 120 15.98 0.38 6.18
N ASP A 121 15.38 1.21 7.05
CA ASP A 121 14.84 0.75 8.34
C ASP A 121 13.74 -0.30 8.13
N PHE A 122 12.85 -0.07 7.17
CA PHE A 122 11.76 -1.01 6.87
C PHE A 122 12.29 -2.38 6.43
N VAL A 123 13.29 -2.43 5.55
CA VAL A 123 13.96 -3.68 5.15
C VAL A 123 14.65 -4.35 6.33
N THR A 124 15.47 -3.61 7.09
CA THR A 124 16.22 -4.17 8.24
C THR A 124 15.33 -4.67 9.37
N SER A 125 14.13 -4.10 9.52
CA SER A 125 13.12 -4.58 10.47
C SER A 125 12.39 -5.86 10.05
N GLY A 126 12.67 -6.40 8.86
CA GLY A 126 11.93 -7.53 8.30
C GLY A 126 10.54 -7.13 7.81
N TYR A 127 10.39 -5.91 7.27
CA TYR A 127 9.12 -5.36 6.77
C TYR A 127 8.04 -5.20 7.86
N ASP A 128 8.41 -4.85 9.09
CA ASP A 128 7.46 -4.63 10.19
C ASP A 128 6.65 -3.34 9.98
N VAL A 129 5.43 -3.50 9.47
CA VAL A 129 4.49 -2.40 9.21
C VAL A 129 4.09 -1.69 10.52
N LYS A 130 3.95 -2.41 11.63
CA LYS A 130 3.55 -1.79 12.91
C LYS A 130 4.65 -0.91 13.47
N ARG A 131 5.91 -1.35 13.35
CA ARG A 131 7.08 -0.54 13.70
C ARG A 131 7.12 0.74 12.86
N LEU A 132 6.98 0.62 11.54
CA LEU A 132 6.97 1.79 10.65
C LEU A 132 5.84 2.76 11.02
N CYS A 133 4.61 2.27 11.18
CA CYS A 133 3.49 3.10 11.62
C CYS A 133 3.78 3.80 12.95
N ARG A 134 4.34 3.09 13.93
CA ARG A 134 4.75 3.66 15.23
C ARG A 134 5.77 4.78 15.05
N GLN A 135 6.77 4.58 14.20
CA GLN A 135 7.80 5.57 13.91
C GLN A 135 7.22 6.84 13.28
N LEU A 136 6.28 6.69 12.35
CA LEU A 136 5.60 7.82 11.71
C LEU A 136 4.76 8.60 12.74
N VAL A 137 3.89 7.93 13.51
CA VAL A 137 3.01 8.62 14.48
C VAL A 137 3.74 9.20 15.69
N LEU A 138 4.92 8.68 16.02
CA LEU A 138 5.79 9.22 17.08
C LEU A 138 6.81 10.25 16.57
N SER A 139 6.79 10.60 15.28
CA SER A 139 7.67 11.64 14.74
C SER A 139 7.29 13.03 15.25
N SER A 140 8.27 13.96 15.28
CA SER A 140 7.99 15.37 15.50
C SER A 140 7.07 15.93 14.42
N THR A 141 7.26 15.50 13.17
CA THR A 141 6.44 15.87 12.01
C THR A 141 4.96 15.55 12.20
N TYR A 142 4.63 14.35 12.69
CA TYR A 142 3.24 13.97 12.94
C TYR A 142 2.60 14.77 14.07
N ARG A 143 3.38 15.15 15.08
CA ARG A 143 2.91 15.93 16.23
C ARG A 143 2.82 17.44 15.97
N GLN A 144 3.17 17.92 14.78
CA GLN A 144 3.08 19.34 14.47
C GLN A 144 1.63 19.83 14.50
N SER A 145 1.43 21.11 14.80
CA SER A 145 0.13 21.75 14.68
C SER A 145 -0.22 21.98 13.21
N SER A 146 -1.49 21.85 12.84
CA SER A 146 -1.98 22.34 11.53
C SER A 146 -2.14 23.86 11.50
N ARG A 147 -2.16 24.52 12.67
CA ARG A 147 -2.22 25.98 12.77
C ARG A 147 -0.82 26.52 12.53
N ALA A 148 -0.63 27.16 11.37
CA ALA A 148 0.61 27.84 11.00
C ALA A 148 0.35 29.33 10.74
N ALA A 149 1.41 30.14 10.85
CA ALA A 149 1.35 31.55 10.49
C ALA A 149 1.13 31.71 8.98
N THR A 150 0.44 32.78 8.56
CA THR A 150 0.06 33.01 7.16
C THR A 150 1.25 32.95 6.21
N TRP A 151 2.38 33.57 6.58
CA TRP A 151 3.60 33.58 5.77
C TRP A 151 4.19 32.18 5.51
N VAL A 152 3.99 31.21 6.43
CA VAL A 152 4.42 29.83 6.22
C VAL A 152 3.57 29.17 5.14
N CYS A 153 2.25 29.39 5.19
CA CYS A 153 1.32 28.86 4.20
C CYS A 153 1.52 29.50 2.82
N GLU A 154 1.88 30.79 2.76
CA GLU A 154 2.17 31.49 1.50
C GLU A 154 3.48 31.00 0.86
N ARG A 155 4.50 30.72 1.68
CA ARG A 155 5.82 30.30 1.19
C ARG A 155 5.86 28.81 0.81
N ASP A 156 5.04 27.98 1.45
CA ASP A 156 4.90 26.56 1.17
C ASP A 156 3.41 26.13 1.22
N PRO A 157 2.64 26.46 0.17
CA PRO A 157 1.21 26.16 0.13
C PRO A 157 0.92 24.66 0.14
N ASP A 158 1.76 23.86 -0.50
CA ASP A 158 1.64 22.40 -0.60
C ASP A 158 2.22 21.65 0.61
N ASN A 159 2.80 22.37 1.58
CA ASN A 159 3.44 21.82 2.76
C ASN A 159 4.57 20.81 2.44
N LEU A 160 5.31 21.06 1.35
CA LEU A 160 6.43 20.22 0.91
C LEU A 160 7.57 20.18 1.91
N TRP A 161 7.77 21.24 2.70
CA TRP A 161 8.82 21.35 3.71
C TRP A 161 8.40 20.76 5.06
N LEU A 162 7.16 20.28 5.17
CA LEU A 162 6.63 19.67 6.39
C LEU A 162 6.74 20.62 7.60
N ALA A 163 6.48 21.91 7.37
CA ALA A 163 6.54 22.96 8.39
C ALA A 163 5.29 23.05 9.27
N ARG A 164 4.22 22.34 8.88
CA ARG A 164 2.97 22.15 9.63
C ARG A 164 2.42 20.75 9.43
N TYR A 165 1.44 20.35 10.24
CA TYR A 165 0.65 19.15 9.91
C TYR A 165 -0.42 19.46 8.85
N SER A 166 -0.51 18.64 7.80
CA SER A 166 -1.50 18.80 6.74
C SER A 166 -2.91 18.50 7.26
N ALA A 167 -3.80 19.48 7.23
CA ALA A 167 -5.21 19.25 7.56
C ALA A 167 -5.84 18.37 6.48
N ARG A 168 -6.36 17.20 6.87
CA ARG A 168 -7.02 16.25 5.98
C ARG A 168 -8.45 15.99 6.38
N ARG A 169 -9.27 15.62 5.41
CA ARG A 169 -10.63 15.12 5.68
C ARG A 169 -10.52 13.74 6.34
N LEU A 170 -11.36 13.51 7.33
CA LEU A 170 -11.52 12.19 7.92
C LEU A 170 -12.29 11.30 6.94
N THR A 171 -11.93 10.01 6.88
CA THR A 171 -12.73 9.01 6.15
C THR A 171 -14.08 8.82 6.85
N ALA A 172 -15.02 8.13 6.20
CA ALA A 172 -16.33 7.85 6.79
C ALA A 172 -16.20 7.07 8.11
N GLU A 173 -15.27 6.12 8.17
CA GLU A 173 -14.96 5.30 9.34
C GLU A 173 -14.36 6.17 10.45
N GLN A 174 -13.35 7.00 10.13
CA GLN A 174 -12.73 7.90 11.09
C GLN A 174 -13.73 8.91 11.66
N LEU A 175 -14.63 9.43 10.84
CA LEU A 175 -15.66 10.37 11.28
C LEU A 175 -16.69 9.68 12.19
N ARG A 176 -17.14 8.48 11.82
CA ARG A 176 -18.04 7.65 12.65
C ARG A 176 -17.39 7.35 14.00
N ASP A 177 -16.16 6.85 14.00
CA ASP A 177 -15.46 6.46 15.22
C ASP A 177 -15.18 7.67 16.11
N ALA A 178 -14.88 8.84 15.53
CA ALA A 178 -14.77 10.09 16.28
C ALA A 178 -16.09 10.48 16.95
N ALA A 179 -17.22 10.36 16.24
CA ALA A 179 -18.55 10.64 16.80
C ALA A 179 -18.92 9.65 17.92
N LEU A 180 -18.64 8.35 17.74
CA LEU A 180 -18.84 7.32 18.76
C LEU A 180 -17.93 7.54 19.98
N ALA A 181 -16.67 7.92 19.75
CA ALA A 181 -15.73 8.20 20.82
C ALA A 181 -16.17 9.40 21.67
N TYR A 182 -16.59 10.48 21.02
CA TYR A 182 -17.02 11.70 21.70
C TYR A 182 -18.35 11.54 22.43
N SER A 183 -19.24 10.69 21.92
CA SER A 183 -20.51 10.35 22.58
C SER A 183 -20.37 9.29 23.68
N GLY A 184 -19.18 8.71 23.86
CA GLY A 184 -18.95 7.61 24.82
C GLY A 184 -19.56 6.27 24.41
N LEU A 185 -19.99 6.13 23.14
CA LEU A 185 -20.62 4.93 22.59
C LEU A 185 -19.64 4.02 21.84
N LEU A 186 -18.36 4.41 21.72
CA LEU A 186 -17.35 3.61 21.04
C LEU A 186 -17.02 2.36 21.86
N ASP A 187 -17.39 1.19 21.33
CA ASP A 187 -16.90 -0.09 21.82
C ASP A 187 -15.46 -0.32 21.33
N ARG A 188 -14.56 -0.60 22.28
CA ARG A 188 -13.13 -0.87 22.03
C ARG A 188 -12.78 -2.36 22.13
N SER A 189 -13.77 -3.22 22.29
CA SER A 189 -13.56 -4.67 22.30
C SER A 189 -12.97 -5.11 20.96
N MET A 190 -11.89 -5.91 21.00
CA MET A 190 -11.27 -6.42 19.79
C MET A 190 -11.88 -7.78 19.43
N GLY A 191 -12.30 -7.91 18.17
CA GLY A 191 -12.97 -9.11 17.66
C GLY A 191 -14.48 -9.11 17.95
N GLY A 192 -15.09 -10.29 17.87
CA GLY A 192 -16.54 -10.45 18.03
C GLY A 192 -17.29 -10.51 16.70
N PRO A 193 -18.62 -10.76 16.74
CA PRO A 193 -19.45 -10.80 15.54
C PRO A 193 -19.49 -9.42 14.86
N PRO A 194 -19.61 -9.35 13.53
CA PRO A 194 -19.68 -8.08 12.81
C PRO A 194 -20.89 -7.27 13.29
N VAL A 195 -20.67 -5.99 13.58
CA VAL A 195 -21.74 -5.06 13.99
C VAL A 195 -22.24 -4.33 12.75
N SER A 196 -23.51 -4.50 12.41
CA SER A 196 -24.13 -3.72 11.35
C SER A 196 -24.28 -2.25 11.79
N PRO A 197 -23.99 -1.28 10.92
CA PRO A 197 -24.35 0.12 11.20
C PRO A 197 -25.87 0.24 11.37
N TYR A 198 -26.31 1.28 12.08
CA TYR A 198 -27.73 1.57 12.27
C TYR A 198 -28.44 1.66 10.91
N GLN A 199 -29.43 0.80 10.68
CA GLN A 199 -30.32 0.83 9.53
C GLN A 199 -31.69 1.37 9.97
N PRO A 200 -32.19 2.47 9.39
CA PRO A 200 -33.56 2.93 9.62
C PRO A 200 -34.58 1.86 9.22
N LYS A 201 -35.71 1.79 9.90
CA LYS A 201 -36.81 0.89 9.50
C LYS A 201 -37.35 1.28 8.12
N GLY A 202 -37.42 0.33 7.19
CA GLY A 202 -38.10 0.48 5.90
C GLY A 202 -37.20 0.67 4.67
N LEU A 203 -35.89 0.41 4.77
CA LEU A 203 -34.97 0.28 3.64
C LEU A 203 -34.64 -1.18 3.34
#